data_AF-A0A941PPH1-F1
#
_entry.id   AF-A0A941PPH1-F1
#
_cell.length_a   1.000
_cell.length_b   1.000
_cell.length_c   1.000
_cell.angle_alpha   90.00
_cell.angle_beta   90.00
_cell.angle_gamma   90.00
#
_symmetry.space_group_name_H-M   'P 1'
#
loop_
_entity.id
_entity.type
_entity.pdbx_description
1 polymer ?
#
loop_
_entity_poly.entity_id
_entity_poly.type
_entity_poly.pdbx_seq_one_letter_code
_entity_poly.pdbx_strand_id
1 'polypeptide(L)'
;MHWTALTAPLTLGSLLTLSACNGLSATAPAPAAAAPPPGVTQIDSGQPPRNQCRADAAQFLVGSAWGADTLAQALAAAGADRARMLRPDSMVTKEYMAGRLNVVVDAAGRVVRVNCG
;
A
#
# COMPACT_ATOMS: atom_id res chain seq x y z
N MET A 1 32.18 10.21 52.16
CA MET A 1 32.09 8.74 52.14
C MET A 1 32.45 8.27 50.74
N HIS A 2 33.74 8.16 50.48
CA HIS A 2 34.33 7.73 49.20
C HIS A 2 35.02 6.40 49.50
N TRP A 3 34.48 5.31 48.94
CA TRP A 3 35.03 3.98 49.08
C TRP A 3 35.73 3.60 47.78
N THR A 4 37.05 3.51 47.83
CA THR A 4 37.93 2.95 46.80
C THR A 4 38.33 1.52 47.17
N ALA A 5 38.78 0.79 46.13
CA ALA A 5 39.43 -0.54 46.11
C ALA A 5 38.44 -1.73 45.99
N LEU A 6 38.64 -2.77 45.18
CA LEU A 6 39.87 -3.41 44.70
C LEU A 6 39.74 -4.01 43.27
N THR A 7 40.94 -4.26 42.74
CA THR A 7 41.39 -4.80 41.45
C THR A 7 41.26 -6.32 41.22
N ALA A 8 40.95 -6.67 39.95
CA ALA A 8 41.49 -7.76 39.08
C ALA A 8 41.24 -9.26 39.44
N PRO A 9 41.45 -10.26 38.54
CA PRO A 9 41.79 -10.27 37.10
C PRO A 9 40.99 -11.28 36.21
N LEU A 10 41.22 -11.19 34.88
CA LEU A 10 41.27 -12.27 33.88
C LEU A 10 40.14 -13.33 33.81
N THR A 11 39.25 -13.16 32.83
CA THR A 11 38.70 -14.31 32.09
C THR A 11 38.90 -14.09 30.58
N LEU A 12 39.91 -14.77 30.04
CA LEU A 12 39.95 -15.16 28.63
C LEU A 12 38.69 -15.97 28.33
N GLY A 13 37.91 -15.56 27.33
CA GLY A 13 36.70 -16.27 26.92
C GLY A 13 36.25 -15.84 25.53
N SER A 14 36.92 -16.40 24.52
CA SER A 14 36.52 -16.55 23.12
C SER A 14 35.19 -15.90 22.68
N LEU A 15 35.27 -14.73 22.05
CA LEU A 15 34.18 -14.21 21.23
C LEU A 15 34.16 -14.97 19.90
N LEU A 16 33.23 -15.93 19.77
CA LEU A 16 32.85 -16.52 18.49
C LEU A 16 32.32 -15.40 17.58
N THR A 17 33.10 -15.02 16.58
CA THR A 17 32.63 -14.20 15.46
C THR A 17 31.78 -15.07 14.54
N LEU A 18 30.48 -15.10 14.80
CA LEU A 18 29.52 -15.70 13.87
C LEU A 18 29.43 -14.79 12.62
N SER A 19 30.13 -15.21 11.57
CA SER A 19 30.10 -14.62 10.24
C SER A 19 28.65 -14.51 9.76
N ALA A 20 28.19 -13.27 9.59
CA ALA A 20 26.85 -12.97 9.09
C ALA A 20 26.72 -13.48 7.65
N CYS A 21 25.84 -14.45 7.44
CA CYS A 21 25.36 -14.79 6.11
C CYS A 21 24.70 -13.55 5.50
N ASN A 22 25.39 -12.93 4.54
CA ASN A 22 24.76 -12.04 3.57
C ASN A 22 23.71 -12.85 2.81
N GLY A 23 22.47 -12.81 3.31
CA GLY A 23 21.32 -13.34 2.63
C GLY A 23 21.16 -12.63 1.30
N LEU A 24 21.45 -13.38 0.23
CA LEU A 24 21.08 -13.07 -1.14
C LEU A 24 19.73 -12.34 -1.15
N SER A 25 19.73 -11.14 -1.73
CA SER A 25 18.50 -10.51 -2.22
C SER A 25 17.92 -11.41 -3.31
N ALA A 26 17.20 -12.45 -2.88
CA ALA A 26 16.29 -13.16 -3.73
C ALA A 26 15.16 -12.17 -4.03
N THR A 27 15.18 -11.61 -5.24
CA THR A 27 13.97 -11.05 -5.83
C THR A 27 12.96 -12.19 -5.93
N ALA A 28 12.17 -12.35 -4.87
CA ALA A 28 11.05 -13.28 -4.88
C ALA A 28 10.15 -12.84 -6.03
N PRO A 29 9.73 -13.75 -6.93
CA PRO A 29 8.71 -13.42 -7.91
C PRO A 29 7.52 -12.87 -7.15
N ALA A 30 7.07 -11.65 -7.47
CA ALA A 30 5.86 -11.10 -6.89
C ALA A 30 4.74 -12.14 -7.11
N PRO A 31 3.99 -12.52 -6.06
CA PRO A 31 2.90 -13.46 -6.22
C PRO A 31 1.98 -12.94 -7.32
N ALA A 32 1.66 -13.79 -8.30
CA ALA A 32 0.79 -13.43 -9.40
C ALA A 32 -0.53 -12.91 -8.80
N ALA A 33 -0.82 -11.62 -9.04
CA ALA A 33 -2.05 -11.02 -8.58
C ALA A 33 -3.22 -11.77 -9.23
N ALA A 34 -4.14 -12.28 -8.40
CA ALA A 34 -5.38 -12.85 -8.89
C ALA A 34 -6.11 -11.82 -9.76
N ALA A 35 -6.69 -12.28 -10.87
CA ALA A 35 -7.46 -11.41 -11.76
C ALA A 35 -8.57 -10.70 -10.96
N PRO A 36 -8.79 -9.38 -11.16
CA PRO A 36 -9.84 -8.66 -10.47
C PRO A 36 -11.21 -9.24 -10.85
N PRO A 37 -12.20 -9.24 -9.92
CA PRO A 37 -13.54 -9.71 -10.22
C PRO A 37 -14.19 -8.85 -11.32
N PRO A 38 -15.19 -9.39 -12.05
CA PRO A 38 -15.88 -8.65 -13.10
C PRO A 38 -16.50 -7.36 -12.56
N GLY A 39 -16.40 -6.28 -13.35
CA GLY A 39 -16.88 -4.97 -12.94
C GLY A 39 -15.93 -4.19 -12.02
N VAL A 40 -14.73 -4.73 -11.76
CA VAL A 40 -13.65 -4.05 -11.03
C VAL A 40 -12.48 -3.77 -11.96
N THR A 41 -11.98 -2.54 -11.93
CA THR A 41 -10.73 -2.16 -12.61
C THR A 41 -9.79 -1.58 -11.58
N GLN A 42 -8.54 -2.01 -11.56
CA GLN A 42 -7.55 -1.53 -10.59
C GLN A 42 -6.24 -1.18 -11.28
N ILE A 43 -5.57 -0.17 -10.75
CA ILE A 43 -4.20 0.19 -11.11
C ILE A 43 -3.37 0.40 -9.84
N ASP A 44 -2.07 0.15 -9.98
CA ASP A 44 -1.04 0.34 -8.97
C ASP A 44 -0.16 1.54 -9.35
N SER A 45 0.33 2.26 -8.34
CA SER A 45 1.28 3.36 -8.54
C SER A 45 2.66 2.92 -9.02
N GLY A 46 2.99 1.63 -8.86
CA GLY A 46 4.34 1.09 -9.11
C GLY A 46 5.41 1.58 -8.12
N GLN A 47 5.01 2.32 -7.08
CA GLN A 47 5.91 2.81 -6.03
C GLN A 47 5.87 1.89 -4.81
N PRO A 48 6.92 1.90 -3.96
CA PRO A 48 6.86 1.23 -2.67
C PRO A 48 5.64 1.73 -1.87
N PRO A 49 4.90 0.83 -1.19
CA PRO A 49 3.66 1.18 -0.51
C PRO A 49 3.93 2.20 0.59
N ARG A 50 3.21 3.32 0.54
CA ARG A 50 3.27 4.40 1.53
C ARG A 50 2.13 4.32 2.53
N ASN A 51 1.09 3.52 2.25
CA ASN A 51 -0.17 3.43 2.99
C ASN A 51 -0.84 4.80 3.17
N GLN A 52 -0.78 5.62 2.12
CA GLN A 52 -1.37 6.96 2.09
C GLN A 52 -2.54 6.98 1.11
N CYS A 53 -3.60 7.73 1.45
CA CYS A 53 -4.70 8.00 0.55
C CYS A 53 -5.42 9.27 1.02
N ARG A 54 -5.65 10.22 0.11
CA ARG A 54 -6.40 11.47 0.33
C ARG A 54 -7.59 11.55 -0.62
N ALA A 55 -8.71 10.94 -0.24
CA ALA A 55 -9.89 10.88 -1.10
C ALA A 55 -10.49 12.27 -1.38
N ASP A 56 -10.35 13.22 -0.44
CA ASP A 56 -10.76 14.62 -0.58
C ASP A 56 -10.13 15.28 -1.83
N ALA A 57 -8.85 15.00 -2.09
CA ALA A 57 -8.13 15.54 -3.24
C ALA A 57 -8.67 15.02 -4.59
N ALA A 58 -9.42 13.92 -4.59
CA ALA A 58 -10.05 13.34 -5.79
C ALA A 58 -11.56 13.67 -5.90
N GLN A 59 -12.14 14.44 -4.97
CA GLN A 59 -13.59 14.71 -4.95
C GLN A 59 -14.08 15.48 -6.18
N PHE A 60 -13.22 16.22 -6.86
CA PHE A 60 -13.55 16.93 -8.09
C PHE A 60 -14.04 15.99 -9.22
N LEU A 61 -13.77 14.69 -9.11
CA LEU A 61 -14.25 13.69 -10.06
C LEU A 61 -15.73 13.32 -9.86
N VAL A 62 -16.31 13.57 -8.67
CA VAL A 62 -17.72 13.23 -8.41
C VAL A 62 -18.64 14.02 -9.34
N GLY A 63 -19.57 13.33 -10.01
CA GLY A 63 -20.46 13.86 -11.04
C GLY A 63 -19.88 13.81 -12.46
N SER A 64 -18.57 13.61 -12.61
CA SER A 64 -17.91 13.49 -13.91
C SER A 64 -18.18 12.13 -14.56
N ALA A 65 -18.12 12.09 -15.89
CA ALA A 65 -18.17 10.86 -16.65
C ALA A 65 -16.89 10.04 -16.44
N TRP A 66 -17.04 8.72 -16.32
CA TRP A 66 -15.96 7.76 -16.28
C TRP A 66 -15.34 7.60 -17.67
N GLY A 67 -14.00 7.71 -17.75
CA GLY A 67 -13.23 7.55 -18.98
C GLY A 67 -11.94 6.75 -18.75
N ALA A 68 -11.17 6.57 -19.82
CA ALA A 68 -9.94 5.77 -19.81
C ALA A 68 -8.91 6.25 -18.77
N ASP A 69 -8.78 7.57 -18.62
CA ASP A 69 -7.75 8.18 -17.76
C ASP A 69 -8.23 8.50 -16.34
N THR A 70 -9.53 8.41 -16.08
CA THR A 70 -10.14 8.84 -14.81
C THR A 70 -9.51 8.13 -13.61
N LEU A 71 -9.19 6.84 -13.75
CA LEU A 71 -8.59 6.08 -12.65
C LEU A 71 -7.16 6.52 -12.34
N ALA A 72 -6.35 6.82 -13.37
CA ALA A 72 -4.99 7.31 -13.22
C ALA A 72 -4.97 8.72 -12.61
N GLN A 73 -5.89 9.58 -13.04
CA GLN A 73 -6.08 10.92 -12.46
C GLN A 73 -6.48 10.82 -10.98
N ALA A 74 -7.41 9.93 -10.64
CA ALA A 74 -7.85 9.71 -9.27
C ALA A 74 -6.70 9.19 -8.38
N LEU A 75 -5.93 8.21 -8.86
CA LEU A 75 -4.75 7.66 -8.18
C LEU A 75 -3.74 8.77 -7.86
N ALA A 76 -3.39 9.57 -8.88
CA ALA A 76 -2.41 10.65 -8.74
C ALA A 76 -2.91 11.75 -7.79
N ALA A 77 -4.16 12.18 -7.92
CA ALA A 77 -4.76 13.21 -7.07
C ALA A 77 -4.81 12.78 -5.60
N ALA A 78 -5.22 11.54 -5.33
CA ALA A 78 -5.29 11.02 -3.97
C ALA A 78 -3.92 10.70 -3.36
N GLY A 79 -2.86 10.65 -4.18
CA GLY A 79 -1.54 10.17 -3.76
C GLY A 79 -1.59 8.76 -3.19
N ALA A 80 -2.48 7.92 -3.74
CA ALA A 80 -2.73 6.57 -3.25
C ALA A 80 -1.73 5.56 -3.82
N ASP A 81 -1.52 4.45 -3.11
CA ASP A 81 -0.68 3.35 -3.61
C ASP A 81 -1.41 2.58 -4.73
N ARG A 82 -2.73 2.48 -4.59
CA ARG A 82 -3.64 1.78 -5.50
C ARG A 82 -4.94 2.54 -5.69
N ALA A 83 -5.55 2.41 -6.87
CA ALA A 83 -6.89 2.92 -7.13
C ALA A 83 -7.74 1.83 -7.78
N ARG A 84 -8.97 1.67 -7.30
CA ARG A 84 -9.93 0.68 -7.75
C ARG A 84 -11.25 1.34 -8.15
N MET A 85 -11.76 1.05 -9.34
CA MET A 85 -13.11 1.39 -9.75
C MET A 85 -14.08 0.26 -9.40
N LEU A 86 -15.25 0.63 -8.86
CA LEU A 86 -16.35 -0.26 -8.48
C LEU A 86 -17.62 0.11 -9.24
N ARG A 87 -18.23 -0.88 -9.92
CA ARG A 87 -19.58 -0.79 -10.51
C ARG A 87 -20.66 -1.17 -9.49
N PRO A 88 -21.93 -0.74 -9.68
CA PRO A 88 -23.00 -0.94 -8.70
C PRO A 88 -23.25 -2.41 -8.32
N ASP A 89 -23.09 -3.32 -9.29
CA ASP A 89 -23.33 -4.76 -9.09
C ASP A 89 -22.04 -5.58 -8.86
N SER A 90 -20.91 -4.90 -8.63
CA SER A 90 -19.67 -5.60 -8.31
C SER A 90 -19.75 -6.22 -6.93
N MET A 91 -19.66 -7.55 -6.88
CA MET A 91 -19.57 -8.29 -5.63
C MET A 91 -18.16 -8.13 -5.08
N VAL A 92 -18.03 -7.35 -4.01
CA VAL A 92 -16.76 -7.09 -3.33
C VAL A 92 -16.90 -7.26 -1.83
N THR A 93 -15.83 -7.75 -1.21
CA THR A 93 -15.70 -7.78 0.25
C THR A 93 -15.43 -6.38 0.80
N LYS A 94 -15.66 -6.21 2.10
CA LYS A 94 -15.37 -4.96 2.83
C LYS A 94 -14.02 -5.06 3.54
N GLU A 95 -12.97 -5.39 2.80
CA GLU A 95 -11.61 -5.33 3.32
C GLU A 95 -11.11 -3.89 3.36
N TYR A 96 -10.38 -3.54 4.42
CA TYR A 96 -9.74 -2.23 4.55
C TYR A 96 -8.29 -2.27 4.05
N MET A 97 -7.91 -1.31 3.19
CA MET A 97 -6.54 -1.07 2.74
C MET A 97 -6.23 0.43 2.80
N ALA A 98 -5.36 0.84 3.71
CA ALA A 98 -5.04 2.26 3.95
C ALA A 98 -4.56 3.02 2.69
N GLY A 99 -3.74 2.37 1.86
CA GLY A 99 -3.19 2.93 0.63
C GLY A 99 -4.10 2.88 -0.60
N ARG A 100 -5.37 2.47 -0.46
CA ARG A 100 -6.26 2.25 -1.59
C ARG A 100 -7.34 3.32 -1.70
N LEU A 101 -7.45 3.91 -2.88
CA LEU A 101 -8.59 4.70 -3.29
C LEU A 101 -9.64 3.80 -3.96
N ASN A 102 -10.90 3.94 -3.56
CA ASN A 102 -12.04 3.38 -4.29
C ASN A 102 -12.79 4.50 -4.99
N VAL A 103 -13.07 4.32 -6.27
CA VAL A 103 -13.93 5.18 -7.09
C VAL A 103 -15.18 4.39 -7.45
N VAL A 104 -16.35 4.84 -7.01
CA VAL A 104 -17.63 4.18 -7.29
C VAL A 104 -18.28 4.89 -8.46
N VAL A 105 -18.66 4.11 -9.46
CA VAL A 105 -19.32 4.58 -10.68
C VAL A 105 -20.74 4.02 -10.71
N ASP A 106 -21.71 4.83 -11.13
CA ASP A 106 -23.09 4.38 -11.32
C ASP A 106 -23.32 3.65 -12.65
N ALA A 107 -24.55 3.20 -12.89
CA ALA A 107 -24.93 2.51 -14.12
C ALA A 107 -24.84 3.40 -15.38
N ALA A 108 -24.90 4.73 -15.22
CA ALA A 108 -24.76 5.70 -16.30
C ALA A 108 -23.28 6.05 -16.59
N GLY A 109 -22.34 5.44 -15.86
CA GLY A 109 -20.92 5.72 -16.03
C GLY A 109 -20.49 7.05 -15.40
N ARG A 110 -21.19 7.56 -14.37
CA ARG A 110 -20.73 8.74 -13.61
C ARG A 110 -20.12 8.33 -12.28
N VAL A 111 -19.08 9.04 -11.87
CA VAL A 111 -18.50 8.88 -10.55
C VAL A 111 -19.47 9.42 -9.51
N VAL A 112 -19.88 8.58 -8.56
CA VAL A 112 -20.81 8.96 -7.48
C VAL A 112 -20.15 9.02 -6.11
N ARG A 113 -18.96 8.45 -5.97
CA ARG A 113 -18.22 8.46 -4.71
C ARG A 113 -16.74 8.21 -4.93
N VAL A 114 -15.91 8.87 -4.12
CA VAL A 114 -14.51 8.50 -3.90
C VAL A 114 -14.26 8.31 -2.41
N ASN A 115 -13.56 7.25 -2.02
CA ASN A 115 -13.27 6.94 -0.62
C ASN A 115 -11.97 6.12 -0.47
N CYS A 116 -11.23 6.38 0.61
CA CYS A 116 -10.08 5.56 0.99
C CYS A 116 -10.51 4.30 1.77
N GLY A 117 -9.79 3.21 1.56
CA GLY A 117 -9.95 1.97 2.31
C GLY A 117 -10.03 0.75 1.43
#